data_AF-A0A9D9G2A7-F1
#
_entry.id   AF-A0A9D9G2A7-F1
#
_cell.length_a   1.000
_cell.length_b   1.000
_cell.length_c   1.000
_cell.angle_alpha   90.00
_cell.angle_beta   90.00
_cell.angle_gamma   90.00
#
_symmetry.space_group_name_H-M   'P 1'
#
loop_
_entity.id
_entity.type
_entity.pdbx_description
1 polymer ?
#
loop_
_entity_poly.entity_id
_entity_poly.type
_entity_poly.pdbx_seq_one_letter_code
_entity_poly.pdbx_strand_id
1 'polypeptide(L)'
;MENSPQYLFLASGVNNGEGFWIVGIKNCDENILEDKNLLDCHRKELIGNESARDILLAINLNVNNLLNELRKKNYLIARPSIGIPFDIPLEILENIFDFWLDIYKNHEAWEVCLGLLNVRKRIPLKHLIESEILKGNSKKWAIKIETLHTYVPSSLKNEKLNDPMWE
;
A
#
# COMPACT_ATOMS: atom_id res chain seq x y z
N MET A 1 -8.52 -20.37 -18.96
CA MET A 1 -7.25 -19.62 -18.94
C MET A 1 -6.34 -20.39 -18.02
N GLU A 2 -5.23 -20.94 -18.52
CA GLU A 2 -4.27 -21.61 -17.64
C GLU A 2 -3.72 -20.61 -16.63
N ASN A 3 -3.48 -21.06 -15.40
CA ASN A 3 -2.82 -20.30 -14.35
C ASN A 3 -1.37 -20.02 -14.75
N SER A 4 -1.17 -19.07 -15.67
CA SER A 4 0.16 -18.62 -16.03
C SER A 4 0.80 -17.96 -14.81
N PRO A 5 2.05 -18.31 -14.49
CA PRO A 5 2.74 -17.67 -13.39
C PRO A 5 2.99 -16.20 -13.71
N GLN A 6 2.69 -15.34 -12.75
CA GLN A 6 2.87 -13.89 -12.78
C GLN A 6 3.95 -13.53 -11.76
N TYR A 7 4.73 -12.50 -12.07
CA TYR A 7 5.49 -11.78 -11.07
C TYR A 7 4.64 -10.68 -10.46
N LEU A 8 4.40 -10.76 -9.15
CA LEU A 8 4.00 -9.61 -8.36
C LEU A 8 5.27 -8.88 -7.94
N PHE A 9 5.37 -7.57 -8.20
CA PHE A 9 6.59 -6.81 -7.94
C PHE A 9 6.31 -5.46 -7.28
N LEU A 10 7.30 -4.96 -6.53
CA LEU A 10 7.41 -3.58 -6.06
C LEU A 10 8.66 -2.96 -6.70
N ALA A 11 8.48 -1.84 -7.40
CA ALA A 11 9.55 -1.18 -8.12
C ALA A 11 9.51 0.34 -7.92
N SER A 12 10.65 0.98 -8.14
CA SER A 12 10.76 2.43 -8.34
C SER A 12 10.69 2.78 -9.81
N GLY A 13 10.24 3.99 -10.11
CA GLY A 13 10.20 4.53 -11.45
C GLY A 13 10.26 6.05 -11.47
N VAL A 14 10.50 6.60 -12.65
CA VAL A 14 10.44 8.03 -12.94
C VAL A 14 9.68 8.24 -14.24
N ASN A 15 8.69 9.13 -14.21
CA ASN A 15 7.94 9.55 -15.40
C ASN A 15 7.93 11.07 -15.46
N ASN A 16 8.43 11.67 -16.54
CA ASN A 16 8.53 13.13 -16.72
C ASN A 16 9.19 13.87 -15.53
N GLY A 17 10.19 13.25 -14.89
CA GLY A 17 10.89 13.81 -13.73
C GLY A 17 10.17 13.58 -12.39
N GLU A 18 8.98 12.98 -12.38
CA GLU A 18 8.26 12.59 -11.17
C GLU A 18 8.66 11.18 -10.74
N GLY A 19 9.22 11.04 -9.54
CA GLY A 19 9.54 9.74 -8.94
C GLY A 19 8.31 9.07 -8.31
N PHE A 20 8.16 7.77 -8.51
CA PHE A 20 7.06 6.98 -7.97
C PHE A 20 7.46 5.55 -7.62
N TRP A 21 6.78 4.97 -6.64
CA TRP A 21 6.73 3.53 -6.42
C TRP A 21 5.57 2.91 -7.19
N ILE A 22 5.70 1.66 -7.58
CA ILE A 22 4.60 0.90 -8.17
C ILE A 22 4.61 -0.54 -7.65
N VAL A 23 3.41 -1.03 -7.31
CA VAL A 23 3.17 -2.46 -7.14
C VAL A 23 2.39 -2.94 -8.36
N GLY A 24 2.89 -3.96 -9.04
CA GLY A 24 2.33 -4.42 -10.29
C GLY A 24 2.42 -5.92 -10.47
N ILE A 25 1.73 -6.42 -11.50
CA ILE A 25 1.84 -7.80 -11.97
C ILE A 25 2.39 -7.81 -13.39
N LYS A 26 3.24 -8.79 -13.71
CA LYS A 26 3.75 -9.00 -15.07
C LYS A 26 3.87 -10.49 -15.36
N ASN A 27 3.75 -10.90 -16.62
CA ASN A 27 3.98 -12.30 -17.00
C ASN A 27 5.41 -12.72 -16.64
N CYS A 28 5.62 -13.98 -16.22
CA CYS A 28 6.94 -14.47 -15.84
C CYS A 28 7.98 -14.41 -16.97
N ASP A 29 7.52 -14.49 -18.22
CA ASP A 29 8.37 -14.50 -19.40
C ASP A 29 8.76 -13.09 -19.86
N GLU A 30 8.15 -12.06 -19.30
CA GLU A 30 8.42 -10.66 -19.63
C GLU A 30 9.45 -10.06 -18.68
N ASN A 31 10.40 -9.29 -19.23
CA ASN A 31 11.35 -8.55 -18.41
C ASN A 31 10.68 -7.30 -17.83
N ILE A 32 10.63 -7.19 -16.50
CA ILE A 32 10.02 -6.05 -15.79
C ILE A 32 10.69 -4.73 -16.20
N LEU A 33 12.02 -4.73 -16.36
CA LEU A 33 12.82 -3.54 -16.66
C LEU A 33 12.80 -3.12 -18.14
N GLU A 34 12.00 -3.78 -18.99
CA GLU A 34 11.74 -3.28 -20.35
C GLU A 34 10.87 -2.02 -20.35
N ASP A 35 10.11 -1.78 -19.27
CA ASP A 35 9.40 -0.51 -19.08
C ASP A 35 10.42 0.60 -18.78
N LYS A 36 10.53 1.55 -19.70
CA LYS A 36 11.47 2.68 -19.62
C LYS A 36 11.22 3.60 -18.44
N ASN A 37 10.03 3.55 -17.83
CA ASN A 37 9.70 4.34 -16.67
C ASN A 37 10.15 3.68 -15.37
N LEU A 38 10.49 2.38 -15.36
CA LEU A 38 10.96 1.68 -14.18
C LEU A 38 12.48 1.79 -14.05
N LEU A 39 12.95 1.95 -12.81
CA LEU A 39 14.36 2.11 -12.50
C LEU A 39 14.92 0.87 -11.80
N ASP A 40 14.30 0.46 -10.69
CA ASP A 40 14.77 -0.65 -9.88
C ASP A 40 13.61 -1.47 -9.31
N CYS A 41 13.82 -2.78 -9.17
CA CYS A 41 12.84 -3.72 -8.63
C CYS A 41 13.28 -4.17 -7.23
N HIS A 42 12.52 -3.77 -6.21
CA HIS A 42 12.85 -3.97 -4.79
C HIS A 42 12.28 -5.27 -4.22
N ARG A 43 11.07 -5.66 -4.64
CA ARG A 43 10.46 -6.95 -4.32
C ARG A 43 9.91 -7.61 -5.57
N LYS A 44 9.97 -8.93 -5.65
CA LYS A 44 9.45 -9.71 -6.76
C LYS A 44 9.16 -11.13 -6.32
N GLU A 45 7.94 -11.59 -6.55
CA GLU A 45 7.48 -12.93 -6.16
C GLU A 45 6.72 -13.61 -7.30
N LEU A 46 6.96 -14.90 -7.51
CA LEU A 46 6.29 -15.71 -8.53
C LEU A 46 5.00 -16.30 -7.96
N ILE A 47 3.87 -15.92 -8.52
CA ILE A 47 2.53 -16.20 -7.99
C ILE A 47 1.61 -16.64 -9.15
N GLY A 48 0.63 -17.50 -8.90
CA GLY A 48 -0.41 -17.80 -9.90
C GLY A 48 -1.23 -16.57 -10.28
N ASN A 49 -1.71 -16.48 -11.52
CA ASN A 49 -2.42 -15.29 -12.04
C ASN A 49 -3.57 -14.78 -11.14
N GLU A 50 -4.47 -15.64 -10.70
CA GLU A 50 -5.57 -15.25 -9.82
C GLU A 50 -5.05 -14.71 -8.48
N SER A 51 -4.14 -15.44 -7.85
CA SER A 51 -3.52 -15.04 -6.59
C SER A 51 -2.75 -13.71 -6.68
N ALA A 52 -2.05 -13.48 -7.80
CA ALA A 52 -1.33 -12.23 -8.03
C ALA A 52 -2.30 -11.04 -8.12
N ARG A 53 -3.46 -11.22 -8.75
CA ARG A 53 -4.50 -10.19 -8.83
C ARG A 53 -5.14 -9.90 -7.47
N ASP A 54 -5.44 -10.93 -6.70
CA ASP A 54 -6.05 -10.80 -5.38
C ASP A 54 -5.11 -10.05 -4.42
N ILE A 55 -3.84 -10.47 -4.36
CA ILE A 55 -2.82 -9.85 -3.52
C ILE A 55 -2.58 -8.40 -3.96
N LEU A 56 -2.46 -8.14 -5.27
CA LEU A 56 -2.31 -6.79 -5.80
C LEU A 56 -3.50 -5.90 -5.39
N LEU A 57 -4.74 -6.43 -5.44
CA LEU A 57 -5.93 -5.70 -5.04
C LEU A 57 -5.89 -5.32 -3.55
N ALA A 58 -5.47 -6.24 -2.69
CA ALA A 58 -5.36 -5.99 -1.25
C ALA A 58 -4.27 -4.96 -0.92
N ILE A 59 -3.09 -5.07 -1.55
CA ILE A 59 -2.01 -4.10 -1.42
C ILE A 59 -2.50 -2.71 -1.88
N ASN A 60 -3.12 -2.61 -3.04
CA ASN A 60 -3.64 -1.35 -3.57
C ASN A 60 -4.70 -0.75 -2.65
N LEU A 61 -5.62 -1.56 -2.12
CA LEU A 61 -6.63 -1.08 -1.17
C LEU A 61 -5.97 -0.55 0.12
N ASN A 62 -4.95 -1.25 0.63
CA ASN A 62 -4.21 -0.83 1.83
C ASN A 62 -3.45 0.48 1.60
N VAL A 63 -2.71 0.61 0.50
CA VAL A 63 -1.97 1.83 0.19
C VAL A 63 -2.94 3.00 -0.03
N ASN A 64 -4.05 2.77 -0.74
CA ASN A 64 -5.07 3.80 -0.95
C ASN A 64 -5.70 4.26 0.37
N ASN A 65 -5.98 3.33 1.30
CA ASN A 65 -6.48 3.68 2.62
C ASN A 65 -5.47 4.57 3.36
N LEU A 66 -4.19 4.18 3.42
CA LEU A 66 -3.12 4.97 4.02
C LEU A 66 -3.03 6.38 3.42
N LEU A 67 -2.93 6.49 2.08
CA LEU A 67 -2.84 7.79 1.40
C LEU A 67 -4.06 8.67 1.66
N ASN A 68 -5.26 8.09 1.68
CA ASN A 68 -6.49 8.83 1.98
C ASN A 68 -6.52 9.35 3.41
N GLU A 69 -6.01 8.60 4.38
CA GLU A 69 -5.90 9.08 5.76
C GLU A 69 -4.92 10.24 5.90
N LEU A 70 -3.76 10.13 5.27
CA LEU A 70 -2.78 11.19 5.29
C LEU A 70 -3.33 12.46 4.63
N ARG A 71 -4.09 12.33 3.55
CA ARG A 71 -4.81 13.45 2.92
C ARG A 71 -5.87 14.06 3.86
N LYS A 72 -6.66 13.23 4.56
CA LYS A 72 -7.66 13.71 5.54
C LYS A 72 -7.02 14.48 6.71
N LYS A 73 -5.80 14.11 7.09
CA LYS A 73 -5.00 14.78 8.12
C LYS A 73 -4.17 15.97 7.57
N ASN A 74 -4.40 16.38 6.32
CA ASN A 74 -3.72 17.49 5.65
C ASN A 74 -2.18 17.35 5.58
N TYR A 75 -1.64 16.13 5.42
CA TYR A 75 -0.21 15.98 5.12
C TYR A 75 0.12 16.42 3.68
N LEU A 76 1.32 17.01 3.51
CA LEU A 76 1.90 17.28 2.19
C LEU A 76 2.39 15.96 1.60
N ILE A 77 1.73 15.46 0.57
CA ILE A 77 2.14 14.25 -0.15
C ILE A 77 2.07 14.55 -1.63
N ALA A 78 3.15 14.25 -2.35
CA ALA A 78 3.18 14.39 -3.80
C ALA A 78 2.09 13.51 -4.46
N ARG A 79 1.72 13.88 -5.68
CA ARG A 79 0.78 13.11 -6.50
C ARG A 79 1.42 12.89 -7.86
N PRO A 80 2.33 11.92 -7.97
CA PRO A 80 2.88 11.59 -9.27
C PRO A 80 1.73 11.18 -10.21
N SER A 81 1.94 11.41 -11.50
CA SER A 81 1.03 11.01 -12.56
C SER A 81 0.80 9.50 -12.62
N ILE A 82 1.76 8.71 -12.10
CA ILE A 82 1.74 7.25 -12.05
C ILE A 82 2.12 6.79 -10.63
N GLY A 83 1.46 5.75 -10.14
CA GLY A 83 1.90 5.01 -8.96
C GLY A 83 1.72 5.75 -7.63
N ILE A 84 2.60 5.42 -6.69
CA ILE A 84 2.58 5.84 -5.29
C ILE A 84 3.72 6.86 -5.08
N PRO A 85 3.48 7.98 -4.38
CA PRO A 85 4.51 8.98 -4.14
C PRO A 85 5.67 8.47 -3.30
N PHE A 86 6.89 8.94 -3.60
CA PHE A 86 8.11 8.68 -2.80
C PHE A 86 8.07 9.26 -1.39
N ASP A 87 7.11 10.14 -1.07
CA ASP A 87 6.80 10.53 0.31
C ASP A 87 6.41 9.34 1.20
N ILE A 88 6.01 8.21 0.62
CA ILE A 88 5.84 6.94 1.32
C ILE A 88 7.19 6.20 1.31
N PRO A 89 7.81 5.92 2.46
CA PRO A 89 9.07 5.19 2.51
C PRO A 89 8.93 3.77 1.94
N LEU A 90 9.98 3.28 1.27
CA LEU A 90 10.03 1.93 0.72
C LEU A 90 9.68 0.86 1.76
N GLU A 91 10.23 0.97 2.98
CA GLU A 91 9.96 0.05 4.09
C GLU A 91 8.47 -0.10 4.41
N ILE A 92 7.68 0.98 4.30
CA ILE A 92 6.23 0.93 4.52
C ILE A 92 5.55 0.10 3.41
N LEU A 93 5.99 0.25 2.17
CA LEU A 93 5.46 -0.52 1.04
C LEU A 93 5.89 -1.99 1.09
N GLU A 94 7.13 -2.27 1.46
CA GLU A 94 7.61 -3.64 1.69
C GLU A 94 6.83 -4.32 2.81
N ASN A 95 6.58 -3.64 3.94
CA ASN A 95 5.78 -4.18 5.02
C ASN A 95 4.34 -4.51 4.60
N ILE A 96 3.71 -3.66 3.78
CA ILE A 96 2.38 -3.94 3.21
C ILE A 96 2.45 -5.12 2.25
N PHE A 97 3.44 -5.14 1.36
CA PHE A 97 3.65 -6.20 0.38
C PHE A 97 3.82 -7.56 1.08
N ASP A 98 4.77 -7.67 2.00
CA ASP A 98 5.11 -8.89 2.72
C ASP A 98 3.94 -9.38 3.57
N PHE A 99 3.19 -8.46 4.19
CA PHE A 99 1.98 -8.80 4.95
C PHE A 99 0.95 -9.49 4.06
N TRP A 100 0.57 -8.91 2.93
CA TRP A 100 -0.49 -9.48 2.08
C TRP A 100 -0.05 -10.77 1.41
N LEU A 101 1.24 -10.89 1.06
CA LEU A 101 1.81 -12.13 0.55
C LEU A 101 1.74 -13.26 1.57
N ASP A 102 2.10 -12.98 2.83
CA ASP A 102 2.07 -14.00 3.90
C ASP A 102 0.64 -14.40 4.27
N ILE A 103 -0.26 -13.42 4.38
CA ILE A 103 -1.65 -13.64 4.76
C ILE A 103 -2.40 -14.46 3.71
N TYR A 104 -2.11 -14.27 2.42
CA TYR A 104 -2.76 -15.03 1.35
C TYR A 104 -2.56 -16.55 1.46
N LYS A 105 -1.50 -17.01 2.15
CA LYS A 105 -1.24 -18.44 2.38
C LYS A 105 -2.27 -19.10 3.32
N ASN A 106 -3.04 -18.31 4.07
CA ASN A 106 -4.07 -18.80 4.98
C ASN A 106 -5.42 -18.16 4.64
N HIS A 107 -6.31 -18.95 4.06
CA HIS A 107 -7.61 -18.47 3.59
C HIS A 107 -8.47 -17.81 4.68
N GLU A 108 -8.52 -18.38 5.89
CA GLU A 108 -9.28 -17.78 7.00
C GLU A 108 -8.68 -16.43 7.42
N ALA A 109 -7.35 -16.35 7.54
CA ALA A 109 -6.67 -15.10 7.87
C ALA A 109 -6.85 -14.04 6.77
N TRP A 110 -6.83 -14.46 5.51
CA TRP A 110 -7.05 -13.61 4.34
C TRP A 110 -8.43 -12.95 4.36
N GLU A 111 -9.50 -13.74 4.49
CA GLU A 111 -10.87 -13.23 4.54
C GLU A 111 -11.07 -12.27 5.73
N VAL A 112 -10.55 -12.62 6.91
CA VAL A 112 -10.63 -11.76 8.10
C VAL A 112 -9.87 -10.45 7.89
N CYS A 113 -8.65 -10.50 7.36
CA CYS A 113 -7.83 -9.30 7.11
C CYS A 113 -8.45 -8.39 6.05
N LEU A 114 -8.99 -8.95 4.96
CA LEU A 114 -9.72 -8.19 3.94
C LEU A 114 -10.98 -7.53 4.51
N GLY A 115 -11.75 -8.25 5.33
CA GLY A 115 -12.91 -7.68 6.01
C GLY A 115 -12.53 -6.50 6.90
N LEU A 116 -11.47 -6.65 7.70
CA LEU A 116 -10.94 -5.59 8.55
C LEU A 116 -10.40 -4.41 7.74
N LEU A 117 -9.71 -4.66 6.62
CA LEU A 117 -9.22 -3.60 5.73
C LEU A 117 -10.38 -2.77 5.13
N ASN A 118 -11.48 -3.43 4.77
CA ASN A 118 -12.69 -2.77 4.27
C ASN A 118 -13.39 -1.92 5.34
N VAL A 119 -13.42 -2.39 6.59
CA VAL A 119 -13.88 -1.57 7.72
C VAL A 119 -12.94 -0.39 7.95
N ARG A 120 -11.62 -0.64 7.90
CA ARG A 120 -10.56 0.34 8.11
C ARG A 120 -10.61 1.52 7.14
N LYS A 121 -11.05 1.28 5.90
CA LYS A 121 -11.31 2.31 4.88
C LYS A 121 -12.30 3.38 5.37
N ARG A 122 -13.26 2.99 6.21
CA ARG A 122 -14.35 3.85 6.70
C ARG A 122 -13.98 4.51 8.03
N ILE A 123 -13.46 3.72 8.97
CA ILE A 123 -13.14 4.15 10.33
C ILE A 123 -11.84 3.50 10.81
N PRO A 124 -11.00 4.17 11.63
CA PRO A 124 -9.88 3.52 12.30
C PRO A 124 -10.35 2.34 13.15
N LEU A 125 -9.62 1.22 13.16
CA LEU A 125 -9.99 0.04 13.94
C LEU A 125 -9.67 0.20 15.43
N LYS A 126 -8.95 1.27 15.81
CA LYS A 126 -8.56 1.57 17.20
C LYS A 126 -9.71 1.42 18.19
N HIS A 127 -10.87 2.00 17.89
CA HIS A 127 -12.05 1.90 18.76
C HIS A 127 -12.57 0.46 18.90
N LEU A 128 -12.51 -0.36 17.85
CA LEU A 128 -12.92 -1.78 17.89
C LEU A 128 -11.93 -2.66 18.66
N ILE A 129 -10.65 -2.29 18.63
CA ILE A 129 -9.57 -2.96 19.37
C ILE A 129 -9.68 -2.64 20.86
N GLU A 130 -9.95 -1.38 21.20
CA GLU A 130 -10.08 -0.87 22.58
C GLU A 130 -11.38 -1.29 23.26
N SER A 131 -12.49 -1.40 22.51
CA SER A 131 -13.80 -1.76 23.07
C SER A 131 -13.96 -3.24 23.47
N GLU A 132 -12.91 -4.05 23.28
CA GLU A 132 -12.91 -5.52 23.50
C GLU A 132 -14.01 -6.29 22.73
N ILE A 133 -14.66 -5.65 21.75
CA ILE A 133 -15.65 -6.28 20.86
C ILE A 133 -14.95 -7.36 20.01
N LEU A 134 -13.75 -7.05 19.53
CA LEU A 134 -12.93 -8.02 18.81
C LEU A 134 -12.23 -8.97 19.81
N LYS A 135 -12.35 -10.28 19.55
CA LYS A 135 -11.73 -11.33 20.37
C LYS A 135 -10.84 -12.24 19.53
N GLY A 136 -9.90 -12.92 20.19
CA GLY A 136 -9.02 -13.92 19.57
C GLY A 136 -8.26 -13.40 18.35
N ASN A 137 -8.27 -14.19 17.27
CA ASN A 137 -7.55 -13.90 16.03
C ASN A 137 -8.00 -12.59 15.38
N SER A 138 -9.29 -12.24 15.44
CA SER A 138 -9.80 -11.00 14.85
C SER A 138 -9.19 -9.75 15.50
N LYS A 139 -8.98 -9.75 16.83
CA LYS A 139 -8.28 -8.65 17.52
C LYS A 139 -6.81 -8.58 17.10
N LYS A 140 -6.14 -9.73 17.02
CA LYS A 140 -4.74 -9.82 16.56
C LYS A 140 -4.58 -9.27 15.14
N TRP A 141 -5.47 -9.64 14.22
CA TRP A 141 -5.45 -9.15 12.84
C TRP A 141 -5.81 -7.67 12.74
N ALA A 142 -6.77 -7.19 13.53
CA ALA A 142 -7.11 -5.77 13.56
C ALA A 142 -5.92 -4.90 13.98
N ILE A 143 -5.14 -5.33 14.98
CA ILE A 143 -3.92 -4.63 15.40
C ILE A 143 -2.89 -4.58 14.27
N LYS A 144 -2.66 -5.71 13.57
CA LYS A 144 -1.72 -5.74 12.44
C LYS A 144 -2.17 -4.83 11.29
N ILE A 145 -3.45 -4.88 10.90
CA ILE A 145 -4.01 -3.99 9.87
C ILE A 145 -3.88 -2.52 10.28
N GLU A 146 -4.17 -2.19 11.54
CA GLU A 146 -4.02 -0.83 12.05
C GLU A 146 -2.56 -0.36 11.98
N THR A 147 -1.60 -1.24 12.29
CA THR A 147 -0.15 -0.97 12.23
C THR A 147 0.31 -0.64 10.80
N LEU A 148 -0.27 -1.27 9.77
CA LEU A 148 0.03 -0.93 8.37
C LEU A 148 -0.42 0.50 7.97
N HIS A 149 -1.16 1.20 8.84
CA HIS A 149 -1.66 2.55 8.63
C HIS A 149 -1.08 3.57 9.64
N THR A 150 -0.07 3.20 10.42
CA THR A 150 0.52 4.12 11.43
C THR A 150 1.57 5.07 10.87
N TYR A 151 1.97 4.94 9.59
CA TYR A 151 2.93 5.86 8.99
C TYR A 151 2.42 7.31 9.04
N VAL A 152 3.30 8.22 9.44
CA VAL A 152 3.04 9.66 9.53
C VAL A 152 4.23 10.39 8.91
N PRO A 153 4.03 11.17 7.82
CA PRO A 153 5.08 12.00 7.24
C PRO A 153 5.58 13.07 8.21
N SER A 154 6.81 13.52 8.01
CA SER A 154 7.44 14.54 8.86
C SER A 154 6.87 15.96 8.70
N SER A 155 6.07 16.23 7.66
CA SER A 155 5.56 17.59 7.36
C SER A 155 4.05 17.66 7.12
N LEU A 156 3.39 18.59 7.84
CA LEU A 156 1.99 18.95 7.64
C LEU A 156 1.86 20.07 6.59
N LYS A 157 0.75 20.11 5.83
CA LYS A 157 0.36 21.31 5.07
C LYS A 157 0.06 22.42 6.07
N ASN A 158 1.04 23.24 6.40
CA ASN A 158 0.75 24.57 6.89
C ASN A 158 0.24 25.36 5.68
N GLU A 159 -1.07 25.56 5.56
CA GLU A 159 -1.64 26.64 4.76
C GLU A 159 -1.28 27.98 5.42
N LYS A 160 0.00 28.35 5.38
CA LYS A 160 0.38 29.75 5.26
C LYS A 160 0.90 29.90 3.85
N LEU A 161 -0.03 30.19 2.94
CA LEU A 161 0.28 30.99 1.76
C LEU A 161 1.13 32.15 2.26
N ASN A 162 2.37 32.22 1.77
CA ASN A 162 3.27 33.32 2.06
C ASN A 162 2.54 34.62 1.71
N ASP A 163 2.08 35.36 2.72
CA ASP A 163 2.02 36.81 2.56
C ASP A 163 3.44 37.24 2.21
N PRO A 164 3.63 38.05 1.16
CA PRO A 164 4.97 38.52 0.82
C PRO A 164 5.53 39.24 2.04
N MET A 165 6.71 38.82 2.50
CA MET A 165 7.41 39.40 3.65
C MET A 165 7.92 40.84 3.42
N TRP A 166 7.43 41.52 2.39
CA TRP A 166 7.81 42.89 2.05
C TRP A 166 6.54 43.75 1.98
N GLU A 167 6.30 44.54 3.02
CA GLU A 167 5.63 45.84 2.94
C GLU A 167 6.68 46.95 2.83
#